data_AF-A0A735RIF7-F1
#
_entry.id   AF-A0A735RIF7-F1
#
_cell.length_a   1.000
_cell.length_b   1.000
_cell.length_c   1.000
_cell.angle_alpha   90.00
_cell.angle_beta   90.00
_cell.angle_gamma   90.00
#
_symmetry.space_group_name_H-M   'P 1'
#
loop_
_entity.id
_entity.type
_entity.pdbx_description
1 polymer ?
#
loop_
_entity_poly.entity_id
_entity_poly.type
_entity_poly.pdbx_seq_one_letter_code
_entity_poly.pdbx_strand_id
1 'polypeptide(L)'
;MSNIDKQALREELSNPAIGSKDHLRKLALSLLDELDVKEEQRANWFQMAQKLGEDLDAAERHIAETDHDNAELTTRIELMDRRIAELERSETQLINERDYTESALNAAYKAVMGQAPEWSNWFSFENAIEEMELACEIWRNQTDDVIQFRQRIQELEREKPLMVDAMHVAVALNSAGINLNDFDNCVSRLHEWGGLPDYCVALYLDYIHGVVSENKLLDFGYISDNGAFSTRQRIAELEARTVTPPKNNVANVGDSRWMWYQRDLMWIEAIRAADIKVKE
;
A
#
# COMPACT_ATOMS: atom_id res chain seq x y z
N MET A 1 94.93 8.74 42.79
CA MET A 1 95.83 9.83 42.33
C MET A 1 96.23 10.61 43.56
N SER A 2 97.53 10.80 43.82
CA SER A 2 98.02 11.58 44.96
C SER A 2 97.43 12.99 44.87
N ASN A 3 96.61 13.39 45.84
CA ASN A 3 96.09 14.74 45.92
C ASN A 3 97.27 15.64 46.27
N ILE A 4 97.85 16.30 45.26
CA ILE A 4 98.94 17.23 45.48
C ILE A 4 98.36 18.39 46.29
N ASP A 5 98.87 18.61 47.50
CA ASP A 5 98.48 19.76 48.31
C ASP A 5 99.08 21.03 47.69
N LYS A 6 98.29 21.65 46.81
CA LYS A 6 98.68 22.86 46.09
C LYS A 6 98.92 24.03 47.04
N GLN A 7 98.27 24.04 48.20
CA GLN A 7 98.42 25.11 49.17
C GLN A 7 99.77 24.99 49.89
N ALA A 8 100.15 23.76 50.28
CA ALA A 8 101.49 23.48 50.77
C ALA A 8 102.59 23.84 49.73
N LEU A 9 102.38 23.52 48.45
CA LEU A 9 103.32 23.90 47.38
C LEU A 9 103.41 25.42 47.16
N ARG A 10 102.29 26.15 47.29
CA ARG A 10 102.27 27.62 47.21
C ARG A 10 103.05 28.24 48.37
N GLU A 11 102.91 27.70 49.58
CA GLU A 11 103.63 28.16 50.78
C GLU A 11 105.15 27.91 50.67
N GLU A 12 105.56 26.73 50.19
CA GLU A 12 106.97 26.42 49.96
C GLU A 12 107.59 27.30 48.87
N LEU A 13 106.91 27.51 47.74
CA LEU A 13 107.41 28.30 46.62
C LEU A 13 107.43 29.82 46.90
N SER A 14 106.64 30.29 47.87
CA SER A 14 106.62 31.68 48.32
C SER A 14 107.81 32.01 49.24
N ASN A 15 108.49 31.01 49.82
CA ASN A 15 109.59 31.22 50.76
C ASN A 15 110.89 31.70 50.04
N PRO A 16 111.42 32.91 50.37
CA PRO A 16 112.62 33.46 49.73
C PRO A 16 113.91 32.68 49.99
N ALA A 17 113.96 31.92 51.11
CA ALA A 17 115.18 31.28 51.62
C ALA A 17 115.62 30.02 50.84
N ILE A 18 114.75 29.49 49.96
CA ILE A 18 115.09 28.37 49.08
C ILE A 18 115.92 28.94 47.92
N GLY A 19 117.18 28.52 47.79
CA GLY A 19 118.17 29.04 46.82
C GLY A 19 117.87 28.83 45.32
N SER A 20 116.60 28.61 44.96
CA SER A 20 116.13 28.50 43.58
C SER A 20 116.02 29.89 42.93
N LYS A 21 116.39 29.96 41.66
CA LYS A 21 116.37 31.19 40.84
C LYS A 21 114.98 31.85 40.90
N ASP A 22 114.88 33.12 41.33
CA ASP A 22 113.61 33.86 41.52
C ASP A 22 112.59 33.71 40.39
N HIS A 23 113.08 33.68 39.16
CA HIS A 23 112.26 33.54 37.96
C HIS A 23 111.51 32.19 37.92
N LEU A 24 112.12 31.10 38.39
CA LEU A 24 111.51 29.76 38.42
C LEU A 24 110.38 29.68 39.45
N ARG A 25 110.51 30.36 40.60
CA ARG A 25 109.45 30.44 41.61
C ARG A 25 108.21 31.16 41.08
N LYS A 26 108.42 32.29 40.41
CA LYS A 26 107.33 33.06 39.77
C LYS A 26 106.62 32.25 38.68
N LEU A 27 107.38 31.52 37.87
CA LEU A 27 106.81 30.63 36.85
C LEU A 27 106.00 29.50 37.49
N ALA A 28 106.50 28.87 38.55
CA ALA A 28 105.79 27.80 39.25
C ALA A 28 104.49 28.28 39.91
N LEU A 29 104.49 29.49 40.51
CA LEU A 29 103.27 30.10 41.05
C LEU A 29 102.24 30.43 39.95
N SER A 30 102.69 30.99 38.81
CA SER A 30 101.83 31.24 37.64
C SER A 30 101.20 29.96 37.10
N LEU A 31 101.96 28.85 37.06
CA LEU A 31 101.44 27.56 36.62
C LEU A 31 100.45 26.95 37.61
N LEU A 32 100.62 27.20 38.92
CA LEU A 32 99.64 26.81 39.94
C LEU A 32 98.33 27.60 39.78
N ASP A 33 98.41 28.91 39.53
CA ASP A 33 97.24 29.75 39.25
C ASP A 33 96.51 29.30 37.98
N GLU A 34 97.24 29.04 36.89
CA GLU A 34 96.67 28.49 35.65
C GLU A 34 96.03 27.10 35.86
N LEU A 35 96.62 26.27 36.72
CA LEU A 35 96.10 24.95 37.03
C LEU A 35 94.78 25.02 37.82
N ASP A 36 94.67 25.95 38.77
CA ASP A 36 93.44 26.17 39.54
C ASP A 36 92.32 26.70 38.65
N VAL A 37 92.62 27.67 37.77
CA VAL A 37 91.65 28.18 36.78
C VAL A 37 91.18 27.06 35.85
N LYS A 38 92.08 26.19 35.39
CA LYS A 38 91.71 25.04 34.55
C LYS A 38 90.90 24.00 35.30
N GLU A 39 91.12 23.81 36.60
CA GLU A 39 90.31 22.90 37.42
C GLU A 39 88.90 23.44 37.65
N GLU A 40 88.77 24.73 37.91
CA GLU A 40 87.47 25.39 38.01
C GLU A 40 86.71 25.34 36.68
N GLN A 41 87.39 25.60 35.56
CA GLN A 41 86.81 25.44 34.22
C GLN A 41 86.35 24.00 33.97
N ARG A 42 87.14 23.00 34.38
CA ARG A 42 86.73 21.58 34.28
C ARG A 42 85.50 21.32 35.14
N ALA A 43 85.47 21.79 36.39
CA ALA A 43 84.32 21.61 37.28
C ALA A 43 83.04 22.26 36.71
N ASN A 44 83.15 23.48 36.20
CA ASN A 44 82.05 24.18 35.54
C ASN A 44 81.58 23.44 34.28
N TRP A 45 82.51 22.93 33.47
CA TRP A 45 82.19 22.11 32.30
C TRP A 45 81.48 20.81 32.68
N PHE A 46 81.91 20.13 33.74
CA PHE A 46 81.25 18.93 34.25
C PHE A 46 79.83 19.21 34.75
N GLN A 47 79.64 20.30 35.50
CA GLN A 47 78.30 20.71 35.95
C GLN A 47 77.38 21.04 34.77
N MET A 48 77.90 21.76 33.76
CA MET A 48 77.13 22.06 32.54
C MET A 48 76.76 20.80 31.77
N ALA A 49 77.70 19.85 31.62
CA ALA A 49 77.45 18.57 30.95
C ALA A 49 76.41 17.73 31.69
N GLN A 50 76.47 17.69 33.04
CA GLN A 50 75.48 16.99 33.85
C GLN A 50 74.09 17.61 33.66
N LYS A 51 73.98 18.94 33.77
CA LYS A 51 72.70 19.64 33.59
C LYS A 51 72.12 19.41 32.20
N LEU A 52 72.94 19.49 31.15
CA LEU A 52 72.50 19.20 29.78
C LEU A 52 72.00 17.76 29.61
N GLY A 53 72.61 16.79 30.31
CA GLY A 53 72.12 15.42 30.35
C GLY A 53 70.75 15.31 31.00
N GLU A 54 70.57 15.93 32.17
CA GLU A 54 69.27 15.94 32.88
C GLU A 54 68.16 16.62 32.05
N ASP A 55 68.48 17.75 31.40
CA ASP A 55 67.55 18.46 30.52
C ASP A 55 67.20 17.61 29.27
N LEU A 56 68.17 16.86 28.73
CA LEU A 56 67.94 15.94 27.61
C LEU A 56 67.03 14.78 28.03
N ASP A 57 67.30 14.13 29.16
CA ASP A 57 66.47 13.04 29.69
C ASP A 57 65.04 13.50 30.00
N ALA A 58 64.86 14.77 30.42
CA ALA A 58 63.54 15.36 30.62
C ALA A 58 62.82 15.61 29.29
N ALA A 59 63.52 16.13 28.28
CA ALA A 59 62.97 16.34 26.94
C ALA A 59 62.57 15.03 26.26
N GLU A 60 63.40 13.99 26.37
CA GLU A 60 63.11 12.67 25.81
C GLU A 60 61.85 12.05 26.43
N ARG A 61 61.66 12.19 27.75
CA ARG A 61 60.43 11.74 28.42
C ARG A 61 59.19 12.49 27.92
N HIS A 62 59.28 13.81 27.79
CA HIS A 62 58.15 14.60 27.28
C HIS A 62 57.81 14.24 25.83
N ILE A 63 58.82 13.97 24.97
CA ILE A 63 58.59 13.51 23.61
C ILE A 63 57.86 12.16 23.61
N ALA A 64 58.30 11.20 24.43
CA ALA A 64 57.67 9.89 24.53
C ALA A 64 56.21 9.96 25.01
N GLU A 65 55.91 10.82 25.98
CA GLU A 65 54.53 11.09 26.44
C GLU A 65 53.68 11.71 25.34
N THR A 66 54.22 12.71 24.64
CA THR A 66 53.53 13.38 23.53
C THR A 66 53.25 12.39 22.38
N ASP A 67 54.20 11.53 22.05
CA ASP A 67 54.03 10.49 21.02
C ASP A 67 52.97 9.47 21.42
N HIS A 68 52.90 9.11 22.71
CA HIS A 68 51.87 8.23 23.24
C HIS A 68 50.47 8.86 23.11
N ASP A 69 50.31 10.10 23.54
CA ASP A 69 49.04 10.83 23.45
C ASP A 69 48.62 11.03 21.98
N ASN A 70 49.57 11.34 21.10
CA ASN A 70 49.32 11.45 19.66
C ASN A 70 48.86 10.12 19.06
N ALA A 71 49.43 9.00 19.49
CA ALA A 71 49.00 7.67 19.05
C ALA A 71 47.57 7.37 19.50
N GLU A 72 47.23 7.67 20.77
CA GLU A 72 45.87 7.51 21.27
C GLU A 72 44.87 8.37 20.49
N LEU A 73 45.18 9.65 20.29
CA LEU A 73 44.34 10.57 19.52
C LEU A 73 44.12 10.08 18.08
N THR A 74 45.16 9.55 17.44
CA THR A 74 45.05 8.96 16.10
C THR A 74 44.07 7.80 16.08
N THR A 75 44.16 6.88 17.06
CA THR A 75 43.19 5.76 17.14
C THR A 75 41.76 6.23 17.38
N ARG A 76 41.58 7.30 18.17
CA ARG A 76 40.27 7.89 18.42
C ARG A 76 39.69 8.56 17.18
N ILE A 77 40.51 9.26 16.40
CA ILE A 77 40.11 9.86 15.12
C ILE A 77 39.65 8.76 14.16
N GLU A 78 40.43 7.68 14.00
CA GLU A 78 40.04 6.56 13.14
C GLU A 78 38.71 5.92 13.54
N LEU A 79 38.46 5.80 14.85
CA LEU A 79 37.19 5.27 15.36
C LEU A 79 36.03 6.22 15.05
N MET A 80 36.23 7.53 15.22
CA MET A 80 35.22 8.54 14.88
C MET A 80 34.93 8.56 13.38
N ASP A 81 35.95 8.46 12.52
CA ASP A 81 35.79 8.38 11.06
C ASP A 81 34.99 7.14 10.64
N ARG A 82 35.24 5.98 11.27
CA ARG A 82 34.43 4.78 11.04
C ARG A 82 32.97 4.99 11.42
N ARG A 83 32.71 5.68 12.54
CA ARG A 83 31.35 5.98 12.99
C ARG A 83 30.65 6.97 12.05
N ILE A 84 31.36 7.99 11.56
CA ILE A 84 30.84 8.93 10.55
C ILE A 84 30.46 8.17 9.29
N ALA A 85 31.36 7.33 8.76
CA ALA A 85 31.10 6.55 7.55
C ALA A 85 29.94 5.55 7.69
N GLU A 86 29.69 5.04 8.90
CA GLU A 86 28.52 4.23 9.20
C GLU A 86 27.23 5.06 9.22
N LEU A 87 27.26 6.23 9.87
CA LEU A 87 26.13 7.16 9.92
C LEU A 87 25.75 7.65 8.52
N GLU A 88 26.71 8.06 7.71
CA GLU A 88 26.48 8.49 6.31
C GLU A 88 25.82 7.39 5.46
N ARG A 89 26.24 6.13 5.66
CA ARG A 89 25.59 4.98 5.01
C ARG A 89 24.15 4.79 5.47
N SER A 90 23.90 4.87 6.78
CA SER A 90 22.55 4.74 7.33
C SER A 90 21.62 5.88 6.91
N GLU A 91 22.15 7.11 6.81
CA GLU A 91 21.40 8.28 6.35
C GLU A 91 21.03 8.12 4.87
N THR A 92 22.00 7.71 4.04
CA THR A 92 21.74 7.43 2.62
C THR A 92 20.68 6.35 2.45
N GLN A 93 20.71 5.31 3.28
CA GLN A 93 19.69 4.27 3.29
C GLN A 93 18.31 4.83 3.66
N LEU A 94 18.20 5.62 4.73
CA LEU A 94 16.94 6.22 5.16
C LEU A 94 16.36 7.18 4.11
N ILE A 95 17.20 7.93 3.40
CA ILE A 95 16.78 8.78 2.28
C ILE A 95 16.20 7.91 1.15
N ASN A 96 16.89 6.84 0.75
CA ASN A 96 16.41 5.93 -0.29
C ASN A 96 15.08 5.26 0.11
N GLU A 97 14.97 4.81 1.36
CA GLU A 97 13.73 4.23 1.89
C GLU A 97 12.60 5.24 1.90
N ARG A 98 12.86 6.47 2.35
CA ARG A 98 11.89 7.57 2.31
C ARG A 98 11.43 7.84 0.88
N ASP A 99 12.36 8.05 -0.04
CA ASP A 99 12.04 8.37 -1.44
C ASP A 99 11.28 7.22 -2.11
N TYR A 100 11.60 5.97 -1.76
CA TYR A 100 10.84 4.80 -2.18
C TYR A 100 9.41 4.80 -1.62
N THR A 101 9.24 5.08 -0.33
CA THR A 101 7.90 5.16 0.29
C THR A 101 7.07 6.31 -0.28
N GLU A 102 7.68 7.47 -0.54
CA GLU A 102 7.03 8.62 -1.16
C GLU A 102 6.60 8.28 -2.59
N SER A 103 7.47 7.64 -3.37
CA SER A 103 7.14 7.19 -4.72
C SER A 103 6.01 6.16 -4.72
N ALA A 104 6.01 5.22 -3.77
CA ALA A 104 4.96 4.22 -3.63
C ALA A 104 3.61 4.86 -3.25
N LEU A 105 3.63 5.81 -2.32
CA LEU A 105 2.45 6.55 -1.90
C LEU A 105 1.92 7.44 -3.03
N ASN A 106 2.77 8.16 -3.74
CA ASN A 106 2.41 8.96 -4.92
C ASN A 106 1.73 8.09 -5.99
N ALA A 107 2.26 6.88 -6.24
CA ALA A 107 1.67 5.94 -7.19
C ALA A 107 0.29 5.44 -6.73
N ALA A 108 0.15 5.12 -5.45
CA ALA A 108 -1.12 4.68 -4.87
C ALA A 108 -2.17 5.81 -4.91
N TYR A 109 -1.78 7.02 -4.51
CA TYR A 109 -2.63 8.21 -4.57
C TYR A 109 -3.08 8.49 -6.00
N LYS A 110 -2.15 8.46 -6.97
CA LYS A 110 -2.50 8.63 -8.39
C LYS A 110 -3.43 7.54 -8.91
N ALA A 111 -3.31 6.30 -8.43
CA ALA A 111 -4.21 5.22 -8.83
C ALA A 111 -5.65 5.44 -8.31
N VAL A 112 -5.80 6.01 -7.11
CA VAL A 112 -7.12 6.28 -6.51
C VAL A 112 -7.70 7.62 -6.98
N MET A 113 -6.92 8.68 -6.98
CA MET A 113 -7.42 10.04 -7.25
C MET A 113 -7.27 10.45 -8.72
N GLY A 114 -6.54 9.67 -9.53
CA GLY A 114 -6.26 9.97 -10.94
C GLY A 114 -5.16 11.01 -11.18
N GLN A 115 -4.73 11.71 -10.13
CA GLN A 115 -3.68 12.73 -10.16
C GLN A 115 -2.65 12.49 -9.05
N ALA A 116 -1.43 12.98 -9.24
CA ALA A 116 -0.42 12.92 -8.19
C ALA A 116 -0.77 13.92 -7.05
N PRO A 117 -0.42 13.63 -5.80
CA PRO A 117 -0.66 14.56 -4.70
C PRO A 117 0.25 15.78 -4.83
N GLU A 118 -0.27 16.95 -4.47
CA GLU A 118 0.51 18.18 -4.37
C GLU A 118 1.00 18.35 -2.93
N TRP A 119 2.22 17.86 -2.67
CA TRP A 119 2.85 18.02 -1.37
C TRP A 119 2.98 19.50 -1.01
N SER A 120 2.44 19.88 0.15
CA SER A 120 2.55 21.23 0.68
C SER A 120 2.72 21.20 2.18
N ASN A 121 3.13 22.30 2.78
CA ASN A 121 3.30 22.39 4.23
C ASN A 121 1.97 22.18 5.01
N TRP A 122 0.83 22.26 4.33
CA TRP A 122 -0.51 22.01 4.86
C TRP A 122 -1.12 20.67 4.40
N PHE A 123 -0.40 19.92 3.54
CA PHE A 123 -0.86 18.66 3.00
C PHE A 123 0.20 17.57 3.26
N SER A 124 -0.05 16.81 4.33
CA SER A 124 0.83 15.74 4.82
C SER A 124 0.47 14.38 4.22
N PHE A 125 1.30 13.37 4.49
CA PHE A 125 1.02 11.97 4.15
C PHE A 125 -0.30 11.46 4.75
N GLU A 126 -0.63 11.91 5.96
CA GLU A 126 -1.88 11.55 6.65
C GLU A 126 -3.10 12.07 5.87
N ASN A 127 -3.07 13.35 5.49
CA ASN A 127 -4.15 13.95 4.68
C ASN A 127 -4.33 13.20 3.34
N ALA A 128 -3.23 12.81 2.69
CA ALA A 128 -3.28 12.06 1.44
C ALA A 128 -3.93 10.68 1.62
N ILE A 129 -3.61 9.98 2.72
CA ILE A 129 -4.20 8.67 3.03
C ILE A 129 -5.68 8.81 3.36
N GLU A 130 -6.06 9.78 4.19
CA GLU A 130 -7.47 10.05 4.54
C GLU A 130 -8.31 10.34 3.28
N GLU A 131 -7.79 11.13 2.35
CA GLU A 131 -8.49 11.45 1.10
C GLU A 131 -8.64 10.21 0.21
N MET A 132 -7.60 9.38 0.10
CA MET A 132 -7.67 8.10 -0.61
C MET A 132 -8.68 7.13 0.02
N GLU A 133 -8.73 7.05 1.35
CA GLU A 133 -9.67 6.20 2.07
C GLU A 133 -11.11 6.63 1.80
N LEU A 134 -11.38 7.94 1.87
CA LEU A 134 -12.69 8.50 1.56
C LEU A 134 -13.11 8.20 0.12
N ALA A 135 -12.22 8.38 -0.85
CA ALA A 135 -12.49 8.07 -2.25
C ALA A 135 -12.82 6.57 -2.45
N CYS A 136 -12.05 5.69 -1.81
CA CYS A 136 -12.30 4.25 -1.84
C CYS A 136 -13.67 3.88 -1.23
N GLU A 137 -14.07 4.54 -0.14
CA GLU A 137 -15.36 4.31 0.50
C GLU A 137 -16.53 4.73 -0.39
N ILE A 138 -16.44 5.92 -1.01
CA ILE A 138 -17.45 6.41 -1.96
C ILE A 138 -17.62 5.43 -3.12
N TRP A 139 -16.52 4.96 -3.71
CA TRP A 139 -16.57 3.99 -4.81
C TRP A 139 -17.18 2.65 -4.39
N ARG A 140 -16.88 2.18 -3.18
CA ARG A 140 -17.47 0.96 -2.64
C ARG A 140 -18.98 1.08 -2.51
N ASN A 141 -19.45 2.17 -1.92
CA ASN A 141 -20.89 2.43 -1.76
C ASN A 141 -21.61 2.54 -3.11
N GLN A 142 -21.02 3.25 -4.08
CA GLN A 142 -21.56 3.33 -5.45
C GLN A 142 -21.60 1.96 -6.14
N THR A 143 -20.58 1.13 -5.92
CA THR A 143 -20.53 -0.22 -6.51
C THR A 143 -21.57 -1.14 -5.87
N ASP A 144 -21.75 -1.05 -4.56
CA ASP A 144 -22.78 -1.81 -3.85
C ASP A 144 -24.18 -1.43 -4.32
N ASP A 145 -24.47 -0.13 -4.51
CA ASP A 145 -25.73 0.32 -5.10
C ASP A 145 -25.95 -0.29 -6.50
N VAL A 146 -24.93 -0.29 -7.36
CA VAL A 146 -25.02 -0.88 -8.71
C VAL A 146 -25.27 -2.39 -8.63
N ILE A 147 -24.65 -3.10 -7.68
CA ILE A 147 -24.87 -4.53 -7.48
C ILE A 147 -26.30 -4.79 -7.01
N GLN A 148 -26.79 -4.02 -6.03
CA GLN A 148 -28.17 -4.11 -5.54
C GLN A 148 -29.17 -3.84 -6.67
N PHE A 149 -28.94 -2.83 -7.50
CA PHE A 149 -29.77 -2.55 -8.67
C PHE A 149 -29.76 -3.70 -9.68
N ARG A 150 -28.60 -4.26 -9.99
CA ARG A 150 -28.50 -5.41 -10.91
C ARG A 150 -29.22 -6.64 -10.37
N GLN A 151 -29.11 -6.92 -9.08
CA GLN A 151 -29.84 -8.02 -8.44
C GLN A 151 -31.35 -7.79 -8.52
N ARG A 152 -31.81 -6.57 -8.22
CA ARG A 152 -33.23 -6.22 -8.29
C ARG A 152 -33.80 -6.35 -9.71
N ILE A 153 -33.03 -5.95 -10.72
CA ILE A 153 -33.43 -6.13 -12.14
C ILE A 153 -33.57 -7.62 -12.47
N GLN A 154 -32.62 -8.47 -12.05
CA GLN A 154 -32.70 -9.91 -12.29
C GLN A 154 -33.90 -10.57 -11.60
N GLU A 155 -34.25 -10.14 -10.38
CA GLU A 155 -35.46 -10.60 -9.69
C GLU A 155 -36.72 -10.24 -10.49
N LEU A 156 -36.84 -8.98 -10.92
CA LEU A 156 -37.97 -8.51 -11.70
C LEU A 156 -38.07 -9.21 -13.06
N GLU A 157 -36.95 -9.49 -13.71
CA GLU A 157 -36.91 -10.26 -14.97
C GLU A 157 -37.37 -11.70 -14.79
N ARG A 158 -37.13 -12.32 -13.62
CA ARG A 158 -37.64 -13.66 -13.28
C ARG A 158 -39.13 -13.67 -12.95
N GLU A 159 -39.63 -12.61 -12.32
CA GLU A 159 -41.03 -12.47 -11.93
C GLU A 159 -41.94 -12.13 -13.15
N LYS A 160 -41.41 -11.40 -14.13
CA LYS A 160 -42.13 -10.99 -15.34
C LYS A 160 -42.85 -12.11 -16.11
N PRO A 161 -42.25 -13.26 -16.48
CA PRO A 161 -42.94 -14.32 -17.23
C PRO A 161 -44.10 -14.94 -16.44
N LEU A 162 -43.94 -15.03 -15.12
CA LEU A 162 -44.94 -15.60 -14.24
C LEU A 162 -46.19 -14.72 -14.17
N MET A 163 -46.00 -13.40 -14.06
CA MET A 163 -47.10 -12.44 -14.06
C MET A 163 -47.77 -12.34 -15.45
N VAL A 164 -47.01 -12.50 -16.54
CA VAL A 164 -47.57 -12.60 -17.90
C VAL A 164 -48.44 -13.86 -18.06
N ASP A 165 -48.00 -15.00 -17.54
CA ASP A 165 -48.80 -16.23 -17.56
C ASP A 165 -50.09 -16.07 -16.74
N ALA A 166 -50.05 -15.44 -15.56
CA ALA A 166 -51.27 -15.15 -14.80
C ALA A 166 -52.23 -14.18 -15.50
N MET A 167 -51.70 -13.17 -16.19
CA MET A 167 -52.51 -12.26 -17.00
C MET A 167 -53.22 -13.02 -18.13
N HIS A 168 -52.52 -13.91 -18.84
CA HIS A 168 -53.14 -14.73 -19.88
C HIS A 168 -54.27 -15.61 -19.33
N VAL A 169 -54.09 -16.17 -18.13
CA VAL A 169 -55.12 -16.97 -17.45
C VAL A 169 -56.35 -16.12 -17.10
N ALA A 170 -56.15 -14.94 -16.52
CA ALA A 170 -57.23 -14.02 -16.15
C ALA A 170 -58.05 -13.57 -17.39
N VAL A 171 -57.35 -13.25 -18.49
CA VAL A 171 -58.01 -12.89 -19.76
C VAL A 171 -58.82 -14.06 -20.32
N ALA A 172 -58.28 -15.28 -20.28
CA ALA A 172 -58.98 -16.46 -20.75
C ALA A 172 -60.27 -16.73 -19.95
N LEU A 173 -60.21 -16.66 -18.61
CA LEU A 173 -61.36 -16.83 -17.74
C LEU A 173 -62.46 -15.78 -17.99
N ASN A 174 -62.07 -14.51 -18.08
CA ASN A 174 -63.01 -13.43 -18.37
C ASN A 174 -63.64 -13.57 -19.76
N SER A 175 -62.86 -13.98 -20.77
CA SER A 175 -63.38 -14.23 -22.13
C SER A 175 -64.36 -15.41 -22.21
N ALA A 176 -64.26 -16.37 -21.28
CA ALA A 176 -65.21 -17.46 -21.10
C ALA A 176 -66.47 -17.03 -20.32
N GLY A 177 -66.60 -15.74 -19.95
CA GLY A 177 -67.73 -15.21 -19.21
C GLY A 177 -67.71 -15.54 -17.71
N ILE A 178 -66.56 -15.97 -17.18
CA ILE A 178 -66.41 -16.33 -15.77
C ILE A 178 -66.09 -15.08 -14.97
N ASN A 179 -66.87 -14.85 -13.92
CA ASN A 179 -66.61 -13.77 -12.99
C ASN A 179 -65.32 -14.06 -12.23
N LEU A 180 -64.33 -13.19 -12.40
CA LEU A 180 -63.04 -13.32 -11.72
C LEU A 180 -63.16 -13.21 -10.19
N ASN A 181 -64.30 -12.82 -9.62
CA ASN A 181 -64.52 -12.86 -8.16
C ASN A 181 -65.14 -14.18 -7.66
N ASP A 182 -65.45 -15.11 -8.57
CA ASP A 182 -66.05 -16.42 -8.26
C ASP A 182 -64.95 -17.51 -8.31
N PHE A 183 -64.28 -17.69 -7.18
CA PHE A 183 -63.09 -18.55 -7.03
C PHE A 183 -63.37 -20.01 -7.43
N ASP A 184 -64.48 -20.58 -6.96
CA ASP A 184 -64.82 -21.99 -7.18
C ASP A 184 -65.06 -22.28 -8.67
N ASN A 185 -65.68 -21.32 -9.37
CA ASN A 185 -65.96 -21.40 -10.80
C ASN A 185 -64.67 -21.26 -11.63
N CYS A 186 -63.79 -20.34 -11.25
CA CYS A 186 -62.48 -20.19 -11.89
C CYS A 186 -61.62 -21.45 -11.75
N VAL A 187 -61.50 -22.01 -10.55
CA VAL A 187 -60.72 -23.24 -10.31
C VAL A 187 -61.29 -24.43 -11.07
N SER A 188 -62.62 -24.60 -11.07
CA SER A 188 -63.29 -25.67 -11.81
C SER A 188 -62.99 -25.59 -13.31
N ARG A 189 -63.06 -24.39 -13.90
CA ARG A 189 -62.79 -24.23 -15.33
C ARG A 189 -61.32 -24.43 -15.70
N LEU A 190 -60.40 -24.01 -14.83
CA LEU A 190 -58.97 -24.24 -15.04
C LEU A 190 -58.61 -25.73 -14.99
N HIS A 191 -59.25 -26.50 -14.11
CA HIS A 191 -59.12 -27.95 -14.06
C HIS A 191 -59.65 -28.62 -15.33
N GLU A 192 -60.77 -28.12 -15.88
CA GLU A 192 -61.36 -28.63 -17.12
C GLU A 192 -60.51 -28.33 -18.38
N TRP A 193 -59.78 -27.21 -18.39
CA TRP A 193 -58.82 -26.88 -19.46
C TRP A 193 -57.51 -27.69 -19.39
N GLY A 194 -57.37 -28.56 -18.38
CA GLY A 194 -56.42 -29.68 -18.41
C GLY A 194 -54.94 -29.32 -18.41
N GLY A 195 -54.52 -28.13 -17.97
CA GLY A 195 -53.14 -27.72 -18.23
C GLY A 195 -52.57 -26.51 -17.51
N LEU A 196 -52.92 -26.25 -16.25
CA LEU A 196 -52.24 -25.20 -15.49
C LEU A 196 -51.64 -25.74 -14.19
N PRO A 197 -50.30 -25.65 -14.01
CA PRO A 197 -49.64 -25.98 -12.76
C PRO A 197 -50.21 -25.16 -11.60
N ASP A 198 -50.17 -25.72 -10.38
CA ASP A 198 -50.62 -25.12 -9.11
C ASP A 198 -50.24 -23.63 -8.92
N TYR A 199 -49.18 -23.20 -9.60
CA TYR A 199 -48.68 -21.83 -9.66
C TYR A 199 -49.67 -20.79 -10.24
N CYS A 200 -50.51 -21.15 -11.22
CA CYS A 200 -51.45 -20.19 -11.82
C CYS A 200 -52.67 -19.92 -10.93
N VAL A 201 -53.00 -20.85 -10.03
CA VAL A 201 -53.99 -20.67 -8.97
C VAL A 201 -53.44 -19.75 -7.87
N ALA A 202 -52.15 -19.86 -7.56
CA ALA A 202 -51.46 -19.01 -6.58
C ALA A 202 -51.35 -17.53 -7.03
N LEU A 203 -51.06 -17.26 -8.31
CA LEU A 203 -51.00 -15.88 -8.82
C LEU A 203 -52.38 -15.22 -8.95
N TYR A 204 -53.43 -16.00 -9.17
CA TYR A 204 -54.82 -15.53 -9.16
C TYR A 204 -55.26 -15.13 -7.74
N LEU A 205 -54.82 -15.86 -6.71
CA LEU A 205 -55.01 -15.50 -5.30
C LEU A 205 -54.31 -14.18 -4.95
N ASP A 206 -53.06 -13.97 -5.38
CA ASP A 206 -52.32 -12.73 -5.04
C ASP A 206 -52.83 -11.48 -5.77
N TYR A 207 -53.34 -11.61 -6.99
CA TYR A 207 -53.93 -10.51 -7.76
C TYR A 207 -55.28 -10.03 -7.18
N ILE A 208 -56.14 -10.96 -6.74
CA ILE A 208 -57.47 -10.64 -6.19
C ILE A 208 -57.41 -10.22 -4.73
N HIS A 209 -56.47 -10.77 -3.94
CA HIS A 209 -56.34 -10.46 -2.52
C HIS A 209 -55.44 -9.25 -2.21
N GLY A 210 -55.03 -8.48 -3.24
CA GLY A 210 -54.46 -7.14 -3.06
C GLY A 210 -53.01 -7.08 -2.58
N VAL A 211 -52.22 -8.14 -2.78
CA VAL A 211 -50.78 -8.12 -2.47
C VAL A 211 -49.98 -7.40 -3.59
N VAL A 212 -50.54 -7.33 -4.80
CA VAL A 212 -50.01 -6.55 -5.93
C VAL A 212 -50.94 -5.36 -6.18
N SER A 213 -50.47 -4.14 -5.94
CA SER A 213 -51.26 -2.93 -6.19
C SER A 213 -51.54 -2.74 -7.68
N GLU A 214 -52.71 -2.19 -8.02
CA GLU A 214 -53.11 -1.80 -9.38
C GLU A 214 -52.03 -0.93 -10.08
N ASN A 215 -51.27 -0.16 -9.30
CA ASN A 215 -50.15 0.66 -9.75
C ASN A 215 -48.94 -0.14 -10.27
N LYS A 216 -48.70 -1.37 -9.78
CA LYS A 216 -47.62 -2.23 -10.30
C LYS A 216 -47.90 -2.74 -11.71
N LEU A 217 -49.16 -2.83 -12.14
CA LEU A 217 -49.52 -3.21 -13.52
C LEU A 217 -49.35 -2.06 -14.52
N LEU A 218 -49.51 -0.82 -14.06
CA LEU A 218 -49.28 0.39 -14.86
C LEU A 218 -47.78 0.64 -15.13
N ASP A 219 -46.90 0.35 -14.17
CA ASP A 219 -45.44 0.55 -14.31
C ASP A 219 -44.78 -0.38 -15.35
N PHE A 220 -45.42 -1.49 -15.75
CA PHE A 220 -44.92 -2.39 -16.81
C PHE A 220 -45.37 -2.01 -18.23
N GLY A 221 -46.08 -0.88 -18.41
CA GLY A 221 -46.33 -0.27 -19.72
C GLY A 221 -47.32 -1.02 -20.63
N TYR A 222 -48.10 -1.98 -20.11
CA TYR A 222 -49.05 -2.77 -20.91
C TYR A 222 -50.46 -2.18 -20.99
N ILE A 223 -50.74 -1.10 -20.26
CA ILE A 223 -51.96 -0.29 -20.43
C ILE A 223 -51.53 1.17 -20.51
N SER A 224 -50.97 1.56 -21.66
CA SER A 224 -51.31 2.88 -22.18
C SER A 224 -52.61 2.73 -22.96
N ASP A 225 -53.42 3.78 -23.04
CA ASP A 225 -54.78 3.81 -23.61
C ASP A 225 -54.92 3.33 -25.09
N ASN A 226 -53.90 2.68 -25.66
CA ASN A 226 -53.85 2.13 -27.02
C ASN A 226 -53.54 0.61 -27.10
N GLY A 227 -53.73 -0.15 -26.01
CA GLY A 227 -53.37 -1.57 -25.89
C GLY A 227 -54.04 -2.58 -26.85
N ALA A 228 -54.94 -2.16 -27.73
CA ALA A 228 -55.60 -3.04 -28.71
C ALA A 228 -54.72 -3.39 -29.95
N PHE A 229 -53.57 -2.73 -30.14
CA PHE A 229 -52.78 -2.88 -31.37
C PHE A 229 -51.71 -3.98 -31.33
N SER A 230 -51.29 -4.50 -30.16
CA SER A 230 -50.14 -5.43 -30.09
C SER A 230 -50.50 -6.92 -30.19
N THR A 231 -51.74 -7.30 -29.88
CA THR A 231 -52.19 -8.71 -29.97
C THR A 231 -52.39 -9.15 -31.42
N ARG A 232 -52.91 -8.27 -32.28
CA ARG A 232 -53.08 -8.54 -33.73
C ARG A 232 -51.72 -8.74 -34.43
N GLN A 233 -50.70 -7.98 -34.03
CA GLN A 233 -49.37 -8.06 -34.62
C GLN A 233 -48.64 -9.35 -34.20
N ARG A 234 -48.79 -9.80 -32.95
CA ARG A 234 -48.26 -11.09 -32.49
C ARG A 234 -48.97 -12.29 -33.11
N ILE A 235 -50.29 -12.21 -33.33
CA ILE A 235 -51.03 -13.26 -34.04
C ILE A 235 -50.59 -13.33 -35.51
N ALA A 236 -50.48 -12.19 -36.20
CA ALA A 236 -49.99 -12.15 -37.58
C ALA A 236 -48.53 -12.61 -37.74
N GLU A 237 -47.65 -12.30 -36.78
CA GLU A 237 -46.26 -12.79 -36.77
C GLU A 237 -46.17 -14.30 -36.52
N LEU A 238 -47.06 -14.86 -35.69
CA LEU A 238 -47.14 -16.30 -35.44
C LEU A 238 -47.72 -17.04 -36.65
N GLU A 239 -48.72 -16.47 -37.33
CA GLU A 239 -49.31 -17.03 -38.56
C GLU A 239 -48.36 -16.95 -39.77
N ALA A 240 -47.50 -15.93 -39.86
CA ALA A 240 -46.51 -15.79 -40.93
C ALA A 240 -45.33 -16.76 -40.81
N ARG A 241 -45.09 -17.35 -39.63
CA ARG A 241 -44.05 -18.36 -39.41
C ARG A 241 -44.50 -19.73 -39.93
N THR A 242 -44.37 -19.93 -41.25
CA THR A 242 -44.40 -21.27 -41.86
C THR A 242 -43.14 -22.05 -41.50
N VAL A 243 -43.02 -22.52 -40.26
CA VAL A 243 -41.95 -23.44 -39.85
C VAL A 243 -42.36 -24.84 -40.29
N THR A 244 -41.78 -25.31 -41.39
CA THR A 244 -41.87 -26.72 -41.77
C THR A 244 -41.18 -27.58 -40.70
N PRO A 245 -41.83 -28.65 -40.21
CA PRO A 245 -41.25 -29.48 -39.15
C PRO A 245 -40.00 -30.22 -39.67
N PRO A 246 -38.89 -30.25 -38.91
CA PRO A 246 -37.73 -31.04 -39.29
C PRO A 246 -38.08 -32.53 -39.23
N LYS A 247 -37.85 -33.23 -40.34
CA LYS A 247 -37.94 -34.69 -40.39
C LYS A 247 -36.83 -35.29 -39.53
N ASN A 248 -37.22 -36.12 -38.57
CA ASN A 248 -36.41 -37.09 -37.85
C ASN A 248 -35.32 -36.53 -36.92
N ASN A 249 -35.59 -36.57 -35.60
CA ASN A 249 -34.78 -37.37 -34.66
C ASN A 249 -35.40 -37.35 -33.26
N VAL A 250 -35.78 -38.54 -32.79
CA VAL A 250 -36.51 -38.81 -31.53
C VAL A 250 -35.54 -38.81 -30.32
N ALA A 251 -34.72 -37.77 -30.14
CA ALA A 251 -33.67 -37.83 -29.10
C ALA A 251 -33.38 -36.55 -28.31
N ASN A 252 -34.20 -35.50 -28.37
CA ASN A 252 -34.05 -34.36 -27.45
C ASN A 252 -35.41 -33.88 -26.92
N VAL A 253 -35.89 -34.55 -25.86
CA VAL A 253 -37.11 -34.20 -25.10
C VAL A 253 -36.82 -33.09 -24.06
N GLY A 254 -35.88 -32.19 -24.36
CA GLY A 254 -35.40 -31.18 -23.41
C GLY A 254 -35.49 -29.73 -23.89
N ASP A 255 -35.93 -29.48 -25.13
CA ASP A 255 -35.99 -28.13 -25.66
C ASP A 255 -37.33 -27.49 -25.31
N SER A 256 -37.37 -26.74 -24.21
CA SER A 256 -38.59 -26.09 -23.68
C SER A 256 -39.36 -25.31 -24.74
N ARG A 257 -38.67 -24.77 -25.77
CA ARG A 257 -39.29 -24.09 -26.92
C ARG A 257 -40.34 -24.94 -27.65
N TRP A 258 -40.15 -26.26 -27.73
CA TRP A 258 -41.13 -27.17 -28.36
C TRP A 258 -42.39 -27.35 -27.53
N MET A 259 -42.28 -27.31 -26.19
CA MET A 259 -43.46 -27.34 -25.31
C MET A 259 -44.28 -26.05 -25.42
N TRP A 260 -43.61 -24.88 -25.49
CA TRP A 260 -44.31 -23.61 -25.73
C TRP A 260 -45.00 -23.60 -27.10
N TYR A 261 -44.36 -24.15 -28.13
CA TYR A 261 -44.96 -24.23 -29.47
C TYR A 261 -46.15 -25.19 -29.56
N GLN A 262 -46.08 -26.35 -28.90
CA GLN A 262 -47.23 -27.26 -28.79
C GLN A 262 -48.38 -26.64 -27.98
N ARG A 263 -48.06 -25.93 -26.89
CA ARG A 263 -49.04 -25.21 -26.07
C ARG A 263 -49.75 -24.14 -26.89
N ASP A 264 -49.00 -23.32 -27.63
CA ASP A 264 -49.56 -22.25 -28.46
C ASP A 264 -50.42 -22.81 -29.60
N LEU A 265 -50.05 -23.95 -30.20
CA LEU A 265 -50.88 -24.65 -31.20
C LEU A 265 -52.18 -25.20 -30.59
N MET A 266 -52.13 -25.80 -29.40
CA MET A 266 -53.32 -26.27 -28.68
C MET A 266 -54.27 -25.11 -28.32
N TRP A 267 -53.73 -23.96 -27.95
CA TRP A 267 -54.51 -22.75 -27.68
C TRP A 267 -55.18 -22.19 -28.93
N ILE A 268 -54.49 -22.18 -30.08
CA ILE A 268 -55.09 -21.77 -31.37
C ILE A 268 -56.22 -22.73 -31.79
N GLU A 269 -56.04 -24.04 -31.61
CA GLU A 269 -57.07 -25.03 -31.90
C GLU A 269 -58.27 -24.93 -30.95
N ALA A 270 -58.05 -24.62 -29.67
CA ALA A 270 -59.12 -24.38 -28.70
C ALA A 270 -59.95 -23.11 -29.05
N ILE A 271 -59.30 -22.04 -29.50
CA ILE A 271 -59.97 -20.82 -29.98
C ILE A 271 -60.80 -21.11 -31.24
N ARG A 272 -60.29 -21.93 -32.17
CA ARG A 272 -61.04 -22.38 -33.36
C ARG A 272 -62.21 -23.29 -33.00
N ALA A 273 -62.05 -24.18 -32.02
CA ALA A 273 -63.10 -25.09 -31.56
C ALA A 273 -64.23 -24.38 -30.81
N ALA A 274 -63.94 -23.21 -30.21
CA ALA A 274 -64.92 -22.40 -29.50
C ALA A 274 -65.81 -21.50 -30.40
N ASP A 275 -65.64 -21.56 -31.73
CA ASP A 275 -66.37 -20.76 -32.73
C ASP A 275 -66.49 -19.26 -32.36
N ILE A 276 -65.40 -18.71 -31.81
CA ILE A 276 -65.33 -17.31 -31.39
C ILE A 276 -65.25 -16.44 -32.64
N LYS A 277 -66.39 -15.90 -33.09
CA LYS A 277 -66.40 -14.77 -34.03
C LYS A 277 -65.84 -13.55 -33.34
N VAL A 278 -64.60 -13.21 -33.66
CA VAL A 278 -64.00 -11.91 -33.33
C VAL A 278 -64.85 -10.85 -34.03
N LYS A 279 -65.58 -10.02 -33.26
CA LYS A 279 -66.26 -8.84 -33.81
C LYS A 279 -65.18 -7.88 -34.34
N GLU A 280 -65.36 -7.45 -35.60
CA GLU A 280 -64.56 -6.40 -36.25
C GLU A 280 -64.56 -5.09 -35.45
#